data_AF-A0A080LVR2-F1
#
_entry.id   AF-A0A080LVR2-F1
#
_cell.length_a   1.000
_cell.length_b   1.000
_cell.length_c   1.000
_cell.angle_alpha   90.00
_cell.angle_beta   90.00
_cell.angle_gamma   90.00
#
_symmetry.space_group_name_H-M   'P 1'
#
loop_
_entity.id
_entity.type
_entity.pdbx_description
1 polymer ?
#
loop_
_entity_poly.entity_id
_entity_poly.type
_entity_poly.pdbx_seq_one_letter_code
_entity_poly.pdbx_strand_id
1 'polypeptide(L)'
;MNHAHLIRSLSELLGAENVLTAADSMTAYLGDWRGRYRGAALCVVRPATTAAVAAVVRVCAEAGVAMVPQGGNTSLCGAATPGSDGRSVLISLSRMRRVRAIDTLNNTITVEAGCVLQTVQEAAAEAGRLFPLSLAAEGSCQLGGNLSTNAGGVQVLRYGNTRELTLGLEVVLPSGEVWDGLRALRKDNTGYDLKHLFIGAEGTLGIITAAVLKLFPKPRSTATAWLAIASPALAVRLLAELQAQFGATLTACELVSEQALDLVRKHLPGAHPSVSASPWHLLIELSGSSDEAALREALTSFLAAALDQRMLGDALLAQSIEQARCLWALRENIGEAQKIEGLSIKHDVSLPISRLPEFVERADRALLLAYPEIRIVTFGHIGDGNLHYNQSTSAAGENAAFLAAQPEVNRIVHDLVHELGGSISAEHGIGQLKRVELLRYKSPVEIEMMRAIKRTLDPQGLMNPGKVL
;
A
#
# COMPACT_ATOMS: atom_id res chain seq x y z
N MET A 1 24.90 10.82 26.34
CA MET A 1 25.83 9.79 25.82
C MET A 1 26.46 10.31 24.51
N ASN A 2 27.78 10.23 24.29
CA ASN A 2 28.38 10.62 22.99
C ASN A 2 28.06 9.53 21.93
N HIS A 3 27.86 9.90 20.66
CA HIS A 3 27.50 8.98 19.56
C HIS A 3 28.46 7.77 19.44
N ALA A 4 29.75 7.96 19.67
CA ALA A 4 30.73 6.87 19.64
C ALA A 4 30.47 5.81 20.74
N HIS A 5 29.98 6.22 21.91
CA HIS A 5 29.60 5.30 22.98
C HIS A 5 28.30 4.57 22.61
N LEU A 6 27.30 5.28 22.06
CA LEU A 6 26.06 4.68 21.59
C LEU A 6 26.31 3.57 20.56
N ILE A 7 27.12 3.85 19.53
CA ILE A 7 27.47 2.87 18.48
C ILE A 7 28.17 1.65 19.09
N ARG A 8 29.06 1.86 20.08
CA ARG A 8 29.73 0.76 20.77
C ARG A 8 28.72 -0.10 21.54
N SER A 9 27.83 0.50 22.32
CA SER A 9 26.80 -0.23 23.07
C SER A 9 25.89 -1.02 22.12
N LEU A 10 25.49 -0.45 20.99
CA LEU A 10 24.70 -1.14 19.97
C LEU A 10 25.49 -2.31 19.34
N SER A 11 26.80 -2.16 19.14
CA SER A 11 27.66 -3.19 18.57
C SER A 11 27.88 -4.36 19.54
N GLU A 12 28.05 -4.06 20.83
CA GLU A 12 28.11 -5.07 21.90
C GLU A 12 26.79 -5.85 22.01
N LEU A 13 25.66 -5.18 21.78
CA LEU A 13 24.32 -5.76 21.87
C LEU A 13 23.96 -6.65 20.69
N LEU A 14 24.35 -6.25 19.47
CA LEU A 14 23.91 -6.90 18.23
C LEU A 14 25.00 -7.71 17.52
N GLY A 15 26.27 -7.55 17.91
CA GLY A 15 27.41 -7.91 17.08
C GLY A 15 27.77 -6.77 16.12
N ALA A 16 29.07 -6.50 15.95
CA ALA A 16 29.58 -5.40 15.14
C ALA A 16 29.15 -5.48 13.66
N GLU A 17 28.99 -6.69 13.13
CA GLU A 17 28.51 -6.94 11.78
C GLU A 17 27.04 -6.51 11.56
N ASN A 18 26.30 -6.29 12.65
CA ASN A 18 24.89 -5.88 12.61
C ASN A 18 24.68 -4.39 12.92
N VAL A 19 25.78 -3.62 13.03
CA VAL A 19 25.79 -2.16 13.20
C VAL A 19 26.61 -1.52 12.09
N LEU A 20 25.93 -1.02 11.07
CA LEU A 20 26.55 -0.43 9.89
C LEU A 20 26.83 1.06 10.14
N THR A 21 28.09 1.47 10.02
CA THR A 21 28.54 2.85 10.22
C THR A 21 29.27 3.43 9.01
N ALA A 22 29.80 2.57 8.12
CA ALA A 22 30.46 3.00 6.90
C ALA A 22 29.43 3.50 5.88
N ALA A 23 29.72 4.62 5.21
CA ALA A 23 28.81 5.26 4.26
C ALA A 23 28.31 4.31 3.16
N ASP A 24 29.22 3.51 2.57
CA ASP A 24 28.89 2.55 1.51
C ASP A 24 27.89 1.50 1.99
N SER A 25 28.10 0.98 3.21
CA SER A 25 27.22 -0.02 3.81
C SER A 25 25.82 0.50 4.16
N MET A 26 25.67 1.81 4.40
CA MET A 26 24.39 2.43 4.72
C MET A 26 23.62 2.90 3.48
N THR A 27 24.27 3.03 2.32
CA THR A 27 23.70 3.72 1.14
C THR A 27 22.32 3.21 0.73
N ALA A 28 22.07 1.90 0.78
CA ALA A 28 20.79 1.30 0.40
C ALA A 28 19.61 1.66 1.34
N TYR A 29 19.91 2.11 2.57
CA TYR A 29 18.92 2.44 3.60
C TYR A 29 18.54 3.92 3.62
N LEU A 30 19.40 4.78 3.05
CA LEU A 30 19.33 6.24 3.22
C LEU A 30 18.50 6.95 2.15
N GLY A 31 18.18 6.29 1.04
CA GLY A 31 17.30 6.81 -0.02
C GLY A 31 15.91 6.20 0.04
N ASP A 32 14.89 6.94 -0.41
CA ASP A 32 13.55 6.37 -0.62
C ASP A 32 13.41 5.71 -2.00
N TRP A 33 12.36 4.90 -2.16
CA TRP A 33 12.07 4.17 -3.40
C TRP A 33 11.88 5.09 -4.63
N ARG A 34 11.35 6.30 -4.44
CA ARG A 34 11.08 7.24 -5.53
C ARG A 34 12.27 8.12 -5.90
N GLY A 35 13.35 8.09 -5.12
CA GLY A 35 14.48 9.01 -5.27
C GLY A 35 14.16 10.46 -4.90
N ARG A 36 13.07 10.70 -4.16
CA ARG A 36 12.64 12.03 -3.70
C ARG A 36 13.36 12.47 -2.43
N TYR A 37 13.71 11.53 -1.55
CA TYR A 37 14.32 11.81 -0.27
C TYR A 37 15.63 11.05 -0.13
N ARG A 38 16.66 11.74 0.36
CA ARG A 38 17.91 11.15 0.80
C ARG A 38 18.27 11.71 2.17
N GLY A 39 18.38 10.82 3.15
CA GLY A 39 18.72 11.17 4.53
C GLY A 39 20.16 10.77 4.90
N ALA A 40 20.45 10.89 6.18
CA ALA A 40 21.65 10.40 6.83
C ALA A 40 21.28 9.75 8.17
N ALA A 41 22.11 8.82 8.66
CA ALA A 41 21.92 8.16 9.95
C ALA A 41 23.25 8.04 10.68
N LEU A 42 23.21 7.99 12.01
CA LEU A 42 24.39 7.69 12.84
C LEU A 42 24.93 6.29 12.54
N CYS A 43 24.00 5.34 12.44
CA CYS A 43 24.26 3.97 12.02
C CYS A 43 22.94 3.30 11.59
N VAL A 44 23.07 2.16 10.90
CA VAL A 44 21.96 1.24 10.65
C VAL A 44 22.16 0.01 11.53
N VAL A 45 21.15 -0.34 12.34
CA VAL A 45 21.16 -1.54 13.17
C VAL A 45 20.22 -2.61 12.63
N ARG A 46 20.61 -3.88 12.75
CA ARG A 46 19.88 -5.03 12.19
C ARG A 46 19.59 -6.10 13.26
N PRO A 47 18.66 -5.83 14.20
CA PRO A 47 18.27 -6.82 15.21
C PRO A 47 17.59 -8.03 14.57
N ALA A 48 17.75 -9.20 15.22
CA ALA A 48 17.17 -10.47 14.76
C ALA A 48 16.05 -11.01 15.66
N THR A 49 15.77 -10.33 16.79
CA THR A 49 14.75 -10.75 17.75
C THR A 49 14.05 -9.54 18.36
N THR A 50 12.85 -9.75 18.89
CA THR A 50 12.08 -8.72 19.60
C THR A 50 12.83 -8.18 20.82
N ALA A 51 13.51 -9.06 21.57
CA ALA A 51 14.34 -8.65 22.70
C ALA A 51 15.49 -7.73 22.28
N ALA A 52 16.12 -7.99 21.12
CA ALA A 52 17.16 -7.13 20.58
C ALA A 52 16.60 -5.78 20.11
N VAL A 53 15.43 -5.75 19.45
CA VAL A 53 14.74 -4.49 19.10
C VAL A 53 14.44 -3.68 20.36
N ALA A 54 13.86 -4.30 21.38
CA ALA A 54 13.56 -3.68 22.66
C ALA A 54 14.79 -3.06 23.32
N ALA A 55 15.92 -3.78 23.30
CA ALA A 55 17.14 -3.29 23.91
C ALA A 55 17.81 -2.16 23.10
N VAL A 56 17.77 -2.22 21.76
CA VAL A 56 18.17 -1.09 20.89
C VAL A 56 17.34 0.16 21.21
N VAL A 57 16.01 0.00 21.33
CA VAL A 57 15.12 1.12 21.63
C VAL A 57 15.43 1.75 22.98
N ARG A 58 15.65 0.94 24.04
CA ARG A 58 16.06 1.46 25.36
C ARG A 58 17.36 2.26 25.29
N VAL A 59 18.40 1.71 24.66
CA VAL A 59 19.70 2.38 24.54
C VAL A 59 19.57 3.71 23.76
N CYS A 60 18.77 3.74 22.70
CA CYS A 60 18.52 4.99 21.96
C CYS A 60 17.72 6.00 22.78
N ALA A 61 16.69 5.55 23.52
CA ALA A 61 15.88 6.39 24.38
C ALA A 61 16.69 7.00 25.53
N GLU A 62 17.54 6.21 26.19
CA GLU A 62 18.48 6.68 27.23
C GLU A 62 19.49 7.70 26.67
N ALA A 63 19.89 7.53 25.40
CA ALA A 63 20.78 8.45 24.71
C ALA A 63 20.09 9.71 24.15
N GLY A 64 18.75 9.78 24.17
CA GLY A 64 17.98 10.84 23.53
C GLY A 64 18.11 10.86 22.01
N VAL A 65 18.29 9.69 21.39
CA VAL A 65 18.56 9.55 19.95
C VAL A 65 17.32 9.05 19.21
N ALA A 66 16.96 9.77 18.16
CA ALA A 66 15.83 9.43 17.31
C ALA A 66 16.03 8.10 16.58
N MET A 67 14.94 7.40 16.31
CA MET A 67 14.92 6.10 15.67
C MET A 67 14.03 6.13 14.43
N VAL A 68 14.46 5.44 13.38
CA VAL A 68 13.70 5.30 12.12
C VAL A 68 13.51 3.82 11.83
N PRO A 69 12.32 3.25 12.07
CA PRO A 69 12.04 1.86 11.71
C PRO A 69 11.98 1.70 10.20
N GLN A 70 12.60 0.65 9.67
CA GLN A 70 12.60 0.37 8.24
C GLN A 70 12.37 -1.12 7.96
N GLY A 71 11.36 -1.39 7.13
CA GLY A 71 11.12 -2.70 6.53
C GLY A 71 11.81 -2.82 5.16
N GLY A 72 11.05 -3.16 4.12
CA GLY A 72 11.54 -3.30 2.74
C GLY A 72 11.91 -2.01 1.99
N ASN A 73 11.75 -0.83 2.62
CA ASN A 73 12.02 0.49 2.04
C ASN A 73 11.27 0.80 0.73
N THR A 74 10.01 0.34 0.62
CA THR A 74 9.15 0.51 -0.58
C THR A 74 8.11 1.63 -0.44
N SER A 75 8.16 2.42 0.64
CA SER A 75 7.21 3.53 0.87
C SER A 75 7.30 4.62 -0.21
N LEU A 76 6.16 5.17 -0.60
CA LEU A 76 6.05 6.25 -1.59
C LEU A 76 5.94 7.66 -0.98
N CYS A 77 5.95 7.74 0.35
CA CYS A 77 5.77 8.97 1.12
C CYS A 77 6.97 9.35 2.00
N GLY A 78 8.10 8.63 1.87
CA GLY A 78 9.32 8.89 2.65
C GLY A 78 9.25 8.46 4.12
N ALA A 79 8.28 7.60 4.48
CA ALA A 79 8.03 7.18 5.86
C ALA A 79 9.20 6.37 6.46
N ALA A 80 9.93 5.65 5.62
CA ALA A 80 11.03 4.78 6.01
C ALA A 80 12.42 5.44 5.88
N THR A 81 12.47 6.70 5.44
CA THR A 81 13.72 7.42 5.14
C THR A 81 14.10 8.32 6.33
N PRO A 82 15.37 8.30 6.78
CA PRO A 82 15.80 9.18 7.85
C PRO A 82 15.88 10.65 7.40
N GLY A 83 15.95 11.56 8.37
CA GLY A 83 16.20 12.98 8.10
C GLY A 83 17.62 13.22 7.58
N SER A 84 17.89 14.42 7.06
CA SER A 84 19.22 14.79 6.55
C SER A 84 20.22 15.17 7.64
N ASP A 85 19.79 15.29 8.89
CA ASP A 85 20.62 15.75 10.01
C ASP A 85 21.65 14.71 10.50
N GLY A 86 21.50 13.45 10.09
CA GLY A 86 22.41 12.36 10.44
C GLY A 86 22.37 11.96 11.90
N ARG A 87 21.32 12.32 12.64
CA ARG A 87 21.25 12.13 14.10
C ARG A 87 20.42 10.94 14.55
N SER A 88 19.73 10.26 13.63
CA SER A 88 18.91 9.09 13.95
C SER A 88 19.66 7.77 13.81
N VAL A 89 19.27 6.76 14.58
CA VAL A 89 19.58 5.36 14.32
C VAL A 89 18.48 4.76 13.45
N LEU A 90 18.85 4.13 12.34
CA LEU A 90 17.90 3.41 11.49
C LEU A 90 17.83 1.96 11.93
N ILE A 91 16.63 1.46 12.22
CA ILE A 91 16.40 0.10 12.72
C ILE A 91 15.79 -0.72 11.60
N SER A 92 16.60 -1.56 10.96
CA SER A 92 16.14 -2.48 9.91
C SER A 92 15.64 -3.78 10.52
N LEU A 93 14.39 -4.13 10.22
CA LEU A 93 13.78 -5.39 10.66
C LEU A 93 14.11 -6.57 9.74
N SER A 94 14.96 -6.34 8.74
CA SER A 94 15.24 -7.28 7.67
C SER A 94 15.84 -8.61 8.11
N ARG A 95 16.23 -8.84 9.37
CA ARG A 95 16.68 -10.15 9.86
C ARG A 95 15.59 -10.95 10.58
N MET A 96 14.47 -10.32 10.93
CA MET A 96 13.34 -10.95 11.60
C MET A 96 12.40 -11.58 10.55
N ARG A 97 12.79 -12.72 9.97
CA ARG A 97 12.14 -13.34 8.80
C ARG A 97 11.43 -14.66 9.08
N ARG A 98 11.18 -15.01 10.34
CA ARG A 98 10.60 -16.31 10.67
C ARG A 98 9.09 -16.31 10.52
N VAL A 99 8.57 -17.31 9.81
CA VAL A 99 7.20 -17.79 10.01
C VAL A 99 7.21 -18.62 11.30
N ARG A 100 6.63 -18.07 12.37
CA ARG A 100 6.65 -18.67 13.71
C ARG A 100 5.68 -19.85 13.83
N ALA A 101 4.51 -19.76 13.20
CA ALA A 101 3.48 -20.80 13.22
C ALA A 101 2.49 -20.64 12.07
N ILE A 102 1.95 -21.76 11.57
CA ILE A 102 0.79 -21.81 10.66
C ILE A 102 -0.23 -22.75 11.29
N ASP A 103 -1.41 -22.24 11.60
CA ASP A 103 -2.55 -23.03 12.09
C ASP A 103 -3.62 -23.07 11.01
N THR A 104 -3.65 -24.16 10.26
CA THR A 104 -4.60 -24.35 9.16
C THR A 104 -6.03 -24.58 9.63
N LEU A 105 -6.24 -25.00 10.88
CA LEU A 105 -7.58 -25.20 11.45
C LEU A 105 -8.17 -23.86 11.89
N ASN A 106 -7.37 -23.02 12.55
CA ASN A 106 -7.76 -21.67 12.93
C ASN A 106 -7.68 -20.66 11.76
N ASN A 107 -7.05 -21.07 10.65
CA ASN A 107 -6.72 -20.25 9.50
C ASN A 107 -5.95 -19.00 9.90
N THR A 108 -4.80 -19.20 10.54
CA THR A 108 -3.90 -18.12 10.95
C THR A 108 -2.45 -18.43 10.62
N ILE A 109 -1.68 -17.37 10.42
CA ILE A 109 -0.23 -17.41 10.29
C ILE A 109 0.39 -16.40 11.25
N THR A 110 1.41 -16.82 11.99
CA THR A 110 2.19 -15.93 12.86
C THR A 110 3.55 -15.69 12.22
N VAL A 111 3.87 -14.44 11.90
CA VAL A 111 5.11 -14.06 11.19
C VAL A 111 5.83 -12.93 11.89
N GLU A 112 7.15 -12.90 11.74
CA GLU A 112 7.97 -11.76 12.11
C GLU A 112 7.82 -10.60 11.11
N ALA A 113 8.02 -9.37 11.60
CA ALA A 113 7.79 -8.15 10.84
C ALA A 113 8.70 -7.97 9.62
N GLY A 114 9.86 -8.63 9.59
CA GLY A 114 10.80 -8.60 8.48
C GLY A 114 10.55 -9.65 7.39
N CYS A 115 9.51 -10.49 7.52
CA CYS A 115 9.11 -11.41 6.46
C CYS A 115 8.70 -10.61 5.21
N VAL A 116 9.24 -10.99 4.05
CA VAL A 116 8.80 -10.47 2.75
C VAL A 116 7.39 -10.98 2.46
N LEU A 117 6.51 -10.12 1.93
CA LEU A 117 5.12 -10.47 1.66
C LEU A 117 4.99 -11.72 0.79
N GLN A 118 5.75 -11.79 -0.30
CA GLN A 118 5.77 -12.95 -1.19
C GLN A 118 6.11 -14.26 -0.45
N THR A 119 7.12 -14.25 0.43
CA THR A 119 7.46 -15.43 1.23
C THR A 119 6.34 -15.85 2.20
N VAL A 120 5.56 -14.90 2.71
CA VAL A 120 4.38 -15.22 3.55
C VAL A 120 3.25 -15.83 2.72
N GLN A 121 3.02 -15.33 1.51
CA GLN A 121 2.05 -15.90 0.57
C GLN A 121 2.46 -17.33 0.17
N GLU A 122 3.74 -17.56 -0.14
CA GLU A 122 4.30 -18.87 -0.48
C GLU A 122 4.11 -19.87 0.67
N ALA A 123 4.49 -19.50 1.90
CA ALA A 123 4.30 -20.35 3.08
C ALA A 123 2.82 -20.70 3.34
N ALA A 124 1.90 -19.75 3.12
CA ALA A 124 0.46 -20.02 3.19
C ALA A 124 0.01 -20.98 2.07
N ALA A 125 0.50 -20.80 0.84
CA ALA A 125 0.16 -21.65 -0.30
C ALA A 125 0.65 -23.09 -0.12
N GLU A 126 1.86 -23.28 0.42
CA GLU A 126 2.41 -24.60 0.79
C GLU A 126 1.55 -25.30 1.84
N ALA A 127 0.99 -24.54 2.78
CA ALA A 127 0.03 -25.05 3.77
C ALA A 127 -1.40 -25.22 3.23
N GLY A 128 -1.62 -25.08 1.92
CA GLY A 128 -2.94 -25.22 1.29
C GLY A 128 -3.91 -24.10 1.69
N ARG A 129 -3.39 -22.89 1.91
CA ARG A 129 -4.14 -21.70 2.29
C ARG A 129 -3.79 -20.52 1.38
N LEU A 130 -4.53 -19.43 1.54
CA LEU A 130 -4.32 -18.15 0.90
C LEU A 130 -4.00 -17.10 1.96
N PHE A 131 -2.90 -16.37 1.79
CA PHE A 131 -2.74 -15.04 2.38
C PHE A 131 -3.05 -14.01 1.29
N PRO A 132 -4.15 -13.23 1.39
CA PRO A 132 -4.74 -12.56 0.22
C PRO A 132 -4.18 -11.16 -0.07
N LEU A 133 -3.35 -10.59 0.81
CA LEU A 133 -2.75 -9.29 0.52
C LEU A 133 -1.79 -9.44 -0.66
N SER A 134 -2.05 -8.73 -1.76
CA SER A 134 -1.17 -8.70 -2.94
C SER A 134 -1.07 -7.27 -3.48
N LEU A 135 0.15 -6.87 -3.81
CA LEU A 135 0.50 -5.51 -4.22
C LEU A 135 1.82 -5.53 -5.01
N ALA A 136 2.06 -4.53 -5.84
CA ALA A 136 3.17 -4.51 -6.80
C ALA A 136 4.58 -4.66 -6.16
N ALA A 137 4.75 -4.29 -4.89
CA ALA A 137 6.00 -4.41 -4.17
C ALA A 137 6.17 -5.73 -3.39
N GLU A 138 5.32 -6.75 -3.60
CA GLU A 138 5.25 -7.95 -2.76
C GLU A 138 6.56 -8.75 -2.64
N GLY A 139 7.41 -8.72 -3.67
CA GLY A 139 8.75 -9.34 -3.65
C GLY A 139 9.79 -8.60 -2.80
N SER A 140 9.47 -7.45 -2.23
CA SER A 140 10.41 -6.64 -1.42
C SER A 140 9.81 -6.00 -0.18
N CYS A 141 8.52 -5.66 -0.18
CA CYS A 141 7.85 -5.13 0.99
C CYS A 141 7.82 -6.18 2.11
N GLN A 142 7.94 -5.72 3.35
CA GLN A 142 7.94 -6.57 4.52
C GLN A 142 6.67 -6.36 5.35
N LEU A 143 6.20 -7.40 6.02
CA LEU A 143 4.92 -7.40 6.74
C LEU A 143 4.80 -6.27 7.77
N GLY A 144 5.87 -5.97 8.51
CA GLY A 144 5.91 -4.85 9.44
C GLY A 144 5.69 -3.50 8.76
N GLY A 145 6.21 -3.34 7.53
CA GLY A 145 5.94 -2.20 6.67
C GLY A 145 4.49 -2.15 6.21
N ASN A 146 3.95 -3.28 5.69
CA ASN A 146 2.56 -3.36 5.25
C ASN A 146 1.59 -3.00 6.39
N LEU A 147 1.83 -3.51 7.60
CA LEU A 147 1.05 -3.18 8.80
C LEU A 147 1.22 -1.71 9.19
N SER A 148 2.45 -1.20 9.22
CA SER A 148 2.72 0.18 9.62
C SER A 148 2.10 1.21 8.67
N THR A 149 1.93 0.88 7.39
CA THR A 149 1.28 1.76 6.42
C THR A 149 -0.20 1.45 6.21
N ASN A 150 -0.75 0.42 6.88
CA ASN A 150 -2.06 -0.14 6.58
C ASN A 150 -2.26 -0.44 5.08
N ALA A 151 -1.30 -1.13 4.47
CA ALA A 151 -1.32 -1.44 3.04
C ALA A 151 -2.62 -2.12 2.60
N GLY A 152 -3.12 -1.69 1.44
CA GLY A 152 -4.16 -2.34 0.67
C GLY A 152 -3.57 -3.13 -0.50
N GLY A 153 -4.28 -3.15 -1.62
CA GLY A 153 -3.96 -3.95 -2.80
C GLY A 153 -5.20 -4.39 -3.59
N VAL A 154 -4.99 -5.13 -4.67
CA VAL A 154 -6.02 -5.45 -5.67
C VAL A 154 -7.19 -6.31 -5.15
N GLN A 155 -7.03 -6.94 -3.97
CA GLN A 155 -8.06 -7.83 -3.38
C GLN A 155 -8.73 -7.27 -2.12
N VAL A 156 -8.54 -5.98 -1.82
CA VAL A 156 -9.12 -5.33 -0.63
C VAL A 156 -10.64 -5.44 -0.63
N LEU A 157 -11.31 -5.31 -1.78
CA LEU A 157 -12.77 -5.42 -1.84
C LEU A 157 -13.31 -6.75 -1.26
N ARG A 158 -12.50 -7.82 -1.28
CA ARG A 158 -12.91 -9.14 -0.82
C ARG A 158 -12.42 -9.48 0.57
N TYR A 159 -11.16 -9.16 0.86
CA TYR A 159 -10.47 -9.63 2.06
C TYR A 159 -10.13 -8.53 3.05
N GLY A 160 -10.27 -7.27 2.63
CA GLY A 160 -9.89 -6.10 3.40
C GLY A 160 -8.39 -5.78 3.31
N ASN A 161 -8.03 -4.62 3.85
CA ASN A 161 -6.63 -4.20 3.96
C ASN A 161 -5.90 -4.93 5.10
N THR A 162 -4.61 -4.66 5.28
CA THR A 162 -3.80 -5.26 6.35
C THR A 162 -4.42 -5.13 7.75
N ARG A 163 -5.09 -4.03 8.08
CA ARG A 163 -5.82 -3.87 9.35
C ARG A 163 -6.87 -4.95 9.54
N GLU A 164 -7.65 -5.24 8.50
CA GLU A 164 -8.69 -6.27 8.52
C GLU A 164 -8.11 -7.68 8.53
N LEU A 165 -6.93 -7.88 7.95
CA LEU A 165 -6.22 -9.15 7.95
C LEU A 165 -5.53 -9.47 9.28
N THR A 166 -5.42 -8.51 10.20
CA THR A 166 -4.64 -8.67 11.44
C THR A 166 -5.52 -9.13 12.62
N LEU A 167 -5.07 -10.17 13.33
CA LEU A 167 -5.68 -10.64 14.58
C LEU A 167 -4.92 -10.14 15.81
N GLY A 168 -3.59 -10.10 15.76
CA GLY A 168 -2.75 -9.70 16.89
C GLY A 168 -1.40 -9.15 16.44
N LEU A 169 -0.76 -8.38 17.32
CA LEU A 169 0.55 -7.76 17.08
C LEU A 169 1.48 -7.94 18.28
N GLU A 170 2.78 -7.97 18.01
CA GLU A 170 3.86 -7.79 18.98
C GLU A 170 4.55 -6.47 18.64
N VAL A 171 4.65 -5.55 19.62
CA VAL A 171 5.16 -4.20 19.40
C VAL A 171 6.16 -3.81 20.48
N VAL A 172 7.30 -3.26 20.07
CA VAL A 172 8.23 -2.57 20.96
C VAL A 172 7.84 -1.10 21.04
N LEU A 173 7.48 -0.65 22.24
CA LEU A 173 7.11 0.75 22.52
C LEU A 173 8.35 1.65 22.57
N PRO A 174 8.20 2.98 22.50
CA PRO A 174 9.31 3.93 22.64
C PRO A 174 10.05 3.85 23.98
N SER A 175 9.42 3.32 25.04
CA SER A 175 10.07 2.98 26.31
C SER A 175 11.00 1.76 26.21
N GLY A 176 10.90 0.98 25.14
CA GLY A 176 11.54 -0.32 24.97
C GLY A 176 10.84 -1.47 25.68
N GLU A 177 9.65 -1.24 26.24
CA GLU A 177 8.75 -2.31 26.69
C GLU A 177 8.16 -3.06 25.49
N VAL A 178 7.90 -4.35 25.67
CA VAL A 178 7.26 -5.19 24.65
C VAL A 178 5.80 -5.38 25.04
N TRP A 179 4.91 -4.93 24.17
CA TRP A 179 3.51 -5.33 24.21
C TRP A 179 3.31 -6.60 23.37
N ASP A 180 2.98 -7.71 24.02
CA ASP A 180 2.61 -8.97 23.37
C ASP A 180 1.09 -9.11 23.29
N GLY A 181 0.57 -8.82 22.10
CA GLY A 181 -0.82 -9.03 21.72
C GLY A 181 -0.98 -10.11 20.63
N LEU A 182 -0.07 -11.09 20.51
CA LEU A 182 -0.12 -12.14 19.49
C LEU A 182 -1.22 -13.19 19.76
N ARG A 183 -2.47 -12.73 19.77
CA ARG A 183 -3.64 -13.57 20.01
C ARG A 183 -4.24 -14.02 18.67
N ALA A 184 -4.33 -15.33 18.46
CA ALA A 184 -4.95 -15.92 17.28
C ALA A 184 -6.47 -16.07 17.44
N LEU A 185 -7.15 -15.06 17.98
CA LEU A 185 -8.58 -15.10 18.31
C LEU A 185 -9.40 -14.30 17.30
N ARG A 186 -10.57 -14.81 16.92
CA ARG A 186 -11.53 -14.09 16.07
C ARG A 186 -12.37 -13.06 16.83
N LYS A 187 -12.52 -13.26 18.14
CA LYS A 187 -13.28 -12.41 19.05
C LYS A 187 -12.50 -12.30 20.36
N ASP A 188 -12.18 -11.07 20.74
CA ASP A 188 -11.51 -10.77 22.01
C ASP A 188 -11.89 -9.34 22.43
N ASN A 189 -12.90 -9.21 23.29
CA ASN A 189 -13.42 -7.92 23.74
C ASN A 189 -12.92 -7.59 25.17
N THR A 190 -11.65 -7.90 25.46
CA THR A 190 -11.05 -7.72 26.80
C THR A 190 -10.37 -6.35 26.97
N GLY A 191 -11.08 -5.28 26.58
CA GLY A 191 -10.58 -3.90 26.66
C GLY A 191 -10.49 -3.22 25.29
N TYR A 192 -9.66 -2.19 25.19
CA TYR A 192 -9.43 -1.47 23.92
C TYR A 192 -8.64 -2.33 22.94
N ASP A 193 -8.95 -2.19 21.66
CA ASP A 193 -8.27 -2.90 20.60
C ASP A 193 -6.98 -2.19 20.16
N LEU A 194 -5.95 -2.32 21.00
CA LEU A 194 -4.69 -1.57 20.90
C LEU A 194 -3.95 -1.79 19.57
N LYS A 195 -4.14 -2.94 18.91
CA LYS A 195 -3.45 -3.23 17.64
C LYS A 195 -3.76 -2.16 16.58
N HIS A 196 -4.96 -1.60 16.62
CA HIS A 196 -5.38 -0.59 15.66
C HIS A 196 -4.68 0.75 15.83
N LEU A 197 -4.04 1.02 16.98
CA LEU A 197 -3.19 2.21 17.14
C LEU A 197 -1.91 2.12 16.30
N PHE A 198 -1.33 0.91 16.16
CA PHE A 198 -0.04 0.73 15.50
C PHE A 198 -0.15 0.47 14.00
N ILE A 199 -1.25 -0.15 13.56
CA ILE A 199 -1.51 -0.34 12.13
C ILE A 199 -1.80 1.04 11.52
N GLY A 200 -1.09 1.41 10.46
CA GLY A 200 -1.16 2.75 9.85
C GLY A 200 -0.42 3.87 10.61
N ALA A 201 0.31 3.55 11.69
CA ALA A 201 1.06 4.57 12.45
C ALA A 201 2.41 4.95 11.84
N GLU A 202 2.83 4.26 10.77
CA GLU A 202 4.08 4.49 10.04
C GLU A 202 5.31 4.48 10.96
N GLY A 203 5.30 3.61 11.97
CA GLY A 203 6.39 3.47 12.93
C GLY A 203 6.54 4.65 13.88
N THR A 204 5.57 5.57 13.98
CA THR A 204 5.65 6.74 14.87
C THR A 204 5.26 6.43 16.31
N LEU A 205 4.56 5.31 16.56
CA LEU A 205 4.07 4.94 17.89
C LEU A 205 4.81 3.75 18.52
N GLY A 206 5.64 3.06 17.74
CA GLY A 206 6.36 1.86 18.15
C GLY A 206 6.83 1.04 16.95
N ILE A 207 7.54 -0.05 17.22
CA ILE A 207 8.10 -0.95 16.20
C ILE A 207 7.37 -2.28 16.27
N ILE A 208 6.59 -2.61 15.23
CA ILE A 208 5.96 -3.92 15.09
C ILE A 208 7.06 -4.96 14.83
N THR A 209 7.12 -6.02 15.63
CA THR A 209 8.13 -7.10 15.52
C THR A 209 7.56 -8.43 15.07
N ALA A 210 6.26 -8.67 15.28
CA ALA A 210 5.53 -9.81 14.75
C ALA A 210 4.02 -9.55 14.68
N ALA A 211 3.31 -10.40 13.93
CA ALA A 211 1.87 -10.33 13.78
C ALA A 211 1.25 -11.71 13.64
N VAL A 212 0.00 -11.84 14.09
CA VAL A 212 -0.91 -12.94 13.76
C VAL A 212 -1.88 -12.45 12.69
N LEU A 213 -1.89 -13.11 11.53
CA LEU A 213 -2.65 -12.73 10.35
C LEU A 213 -3.65 -13.81 9.97
N LYS A 214 -4.77 -13.40 9.39
CA LYS A 214 -5.82 -14.28 8.87
C LYS A 214 -5.32 -14.98 7.59
N LEU A 215 -5.53 -16.28 7.53
CA LEU A 215 -5.49 -17.06 6.29
C LEU A 215 -6.91 -17.34 5.80
N PHE A 216 -7.01 -17.68 4.53
CA PHE A 216 -8.25 -18.05 3.85
C PHE A 216 -8.08 -19.39 3.13
N PRO A 217 -9.18 -20.07 2.78
CA PRO A 217 -9.12 -21.21 1.86
C PRO A 217 -8.49 -20.79 0.53
N LYS A 218 -7.60 -21.63 -0.01
CA LYS A 218 -7.05 -21.42 -1.35
C LYS A 218 -8.18 -21.56 -2.39
N PRO A 219 -8.39 -20.58 -3.29
CA PRO A 219 -9.35 -20.72 -4.37
C PRO A 219 -9.03 -21.94 -5.24
N ARG A 220 -10.08 -22.64 -5.69
CA ARG A 220 -9.97 -23.81 -6.59
C ARG A 220 -10.18 -23.44 -8.04
N SER A 221 -10.83 -22.31 -8.30
CA SER A 221 -11.14 -21.79 -9.62
C SER A 221 -10.99 -20.27 -9.65
N THR A 222 -10.57 -19.75 -10.79
CA THR A 222 -10.47 -18.32 -11.07
C THR A 222 -10.99 -18.00 -12.46
N ALA A 223 -11.65 -16.87 -12.64
CA ALA A 223 -12.07 -16.37 -13.95
C ALA A 223 -11.77 -14.87 -14.04
N THR A 224 -11.04 -14.47 -15.08
CA THR A 224 -10.57 -13.09 -15.27
C THR A 224 -11.11 -12.55 -16.59
N ALA A 225 -11.68 -11.36 -16.56
CA ALA A 225 -12.21 -10.71 -17.76
C ALA A 225 -11.81 -9.23 -17.84
N TRP A 226 -11.65 -8.76 -19.07
CA TRP A 226 -11.37 -7.37 -19.42
C TRP A 226 -12.55 -6.77 -20.18
N LEU A 227 -13.10 -5.66 -19.70
CA LEU A 227 -14.34 -5.09 -20.20
C LEU A 227 -14.10 -3.69 -20.73
N ALA A 228 -14.54 -3.42 -21.97
CA ALA A 228 -14.54 -2.09 -22.55
C ALA A 228 -15.81 -1.32 -22.13
N ILE A 229 -15.65 -0.19 -21.46
CA ILE A 229 -16.75 0.62 -20.91
C ILE A 229 -16.63 2.11 -21.28
N ALA A 230 -17.76 2.76 -21.50
CA ALA A 230 -17.76 4.15 -21.98
C ALA A 230 -17.40 5.19 -20.89
N SER A 231 -17.56 4.87 -19.59
CA SER A 231 -17.36 5.85 -18.51
C SER A 231 -17.16 5.22 -17.12
N PRO A 232 -16.59 5.95 -16.16
CA PRO A 232 -16.53 5.52 -14.76
C PRO A 232 -17.91 5.31 -14.12
N ALA A 233 -18.95 5.98 -14.61
CA ALA A 233 -20.32 5.76 -14.14
C ALA A 233 -20.83 4.34 -14.46
N LEU A 234 -20.49 3.82 -15.65
CA LEU A 234 -20.76 2.41 -15.99
C LEU A 234 -19.93 1.46 -15.12
N ALA A 235 -18.70 1.83 -14.78
CA ALA A 235 -17.86 1.03 -13.90
C ALA A 235 -18.52 0.80 -12.52
N VAL A 236 -19.03 1.87 -11.89
CA VAL A 236 -19.73 1.80 -10.60
C VAL A 236 -21.01 0.96 -10.70
N ARG A 237 -21.77 1.10 -11.79
CA ARG A 237 -22.97 0.28 -12.01
C ARG A 237 -22.65 -1.20 -12.16
N LEU A 238 -21.66 -1.53 -13.00
CA LEU A 238 -21.21 -2.90 -13.21
C LEU A 238 -20.66 -3.52 -11.92
N LEU A 239 -19.92 -2.76 -11.13
CA LEU A 239 -19.45 -3.22 -9.82
C LEU A 239 -20.63 -3.64 -8.92
N ALA A 240 -21.70 -2.83 -8.86
CA ALA A 240 -22.87 -3.17 -8.06
C ALA A 240 -23.58 -4.45 -8.56
N GLU A 241 -23.71 -4.62 -9.88
CA GLU A 241 -24.30 -5.82 -10.48
C GLU A 241 -23.42 -7.07 -10.27
N LEU A 242 -22.10 -6.94 -10.43
CA LEU A 242 -21.11 -7.98 -10.13
C LEU A 242 -21.16 -8.38 -8.66
N GLN A 243 -21.24 -7.42 -7.74
CA GLN A 243 -21.38 -7.70 -6.30
C GLN A 243 -22.69 -8.41 -5.99
N ALA A 244 -23.79 -8.01 -6.61
CA ALA A 244 -25.10 -8.64 -6.41
C ALA A 244 -25.11 -10.09 -6.91
N GLN A 245 -24.45 -10.38 -8.04
CA GLN A 245 -24.44 -11.71 -8.63
C GLN A 245 -23.38 -12.65 -8.04
N PHE A 246 -22.16 -12.15 -7.84
CA PHE A 246 -20.99 -12.96 -7.49
C PHE A 246 -20.59 -12.84 -6.02
N GLY A 247 -21.01 -11.77 -5.33
CA GLY A 247 -20.75 -11.53 -3.91
C GLY A 247 -19.29 -11.78 -3.52
N ALA A 248 -19.09 -12.73 -2.60
CA ALA A 248 -17.78 -13.12 -2.08
C ALA A 248 -16.85 -13.81 -3.10
N THR A 249 -17.31 -14.12 -4.31
CA THR A 249 -16.41 -14.64 -5.37
C THR A 249 -15.77 -13.52 -6.17
N LEU A 250 -16.31 -12.29 -6.17
CA LEU A 250 -15.65 -11.14 -6.78
C LEU A 250 -14.44 -10.72 -5.93
N THR A 251 -13.24 -10.92 -6.46
CA THR A 251 -11.97 -10.76 -5.73
C THR A 251 -11.12 -9.62 -6.26
N ALA A 252 -11.35 -9.16 -7.49
CA ALA A 252 -10.79 -7.93 -8.04
C ALA A 252 -11.81 -7.18 -8.92
N CYS A 253 -11.76 -5.85 -8.88
CA CYS A 253 -12.46 -4.99 -9.83
C CYS A 253 -11.67 -3.69 -9.96
N GLU A 254 -10.97 -3.55 -11.09
CA GLU A 254 -9.98 -2.51 -11.34
C GLU A 254 -10.44 -1.61 -12.50
N LEU A 255 -10.46 -0.30 -12.27
CA LEU A 255 -10.72 0.69 -13.31
C LEU A 255 -9.40 1.09 -13.99
N VAL A 256 -9.41 1.19 -15.32
CA VAL A 256 -8.25 1.63 -16.11
C VAL A 256 -8.70 2.58 -17.22
N SER A 257 -8.09 3.77 -17.30
CA SER A 257 -8.27 4.69 -18.43
C SER A 257 -7.46 4.25 -19.65
N GLU A 258 -7.93 4.59 -20.85
CA GLU A 258 -7.16 4.31 -22.09
C GLU A 258 -5.78 4.95 -22.07
N GLN A 259 -5.66 6.16 -21.50
CA GLN A 259 -4.38 6.86 -21.36
C GLN A 259 -3.38 6.05 -20.51
N ALA A 260 -3.85 5.29 -19.52
CA ALA A 260 -2.98 4.41 -18.73
C ALA A 260 -2.48 3.23 -19.56
N LEU A 261 -3.37 2.61 -20.36
CA LEU A 261 -2.99 1.51 -21.25
C LEU A 261 -2.03 1.93 -22.35
N ASP A 262 -2.22 3.11 -22.92
CA ASP A 262 -1.33 3.63 -23.96
C ASP A 262 0.11 3.77 -23.47
N LEU A 263 0.31 4.18 -22.20
CA LEU A 263 1.64 4.22 -21.60
C LEU A 263 2.24 2.81 -21.46
N VAL A 264 1.46 1.83 -21.03
CA VAL A 264 1.90 0.43 -20.93
C VAL A 264 2.31 -0.09 -22.31
N ARG A 265 1.47 0.10 -23.33
CA ARG A 265 1.76 -0.32 -24.71
C ARG A 265 2.99 0.38 -25.30
N LYS A 266 3.18 1.67 -24.96
CA LYS A 266 4.31 2.49 -25.45
C LYS A 266 5.65 2.04 -24.86
N HIS A 267 5.71 1.77 -23.55
CA HIS A 267 6.98 1.61 -22.83
C HIS A 267 7.37 0.17 -22.53
N LEU A 268 6.40 -0.74 -22.49
CA LEU A 268 6.65 -2.11 -22.07
C LEU A 268 6.57 -3.03 -23.29
N PRO A 269 7.73 -3.48 -23.81
CA PRO A 269 7.77 -4.35 -24.97
C PRO A 269 7.18 -5.72 -24.63
N GLY A 270 6.32 -6.26 -25.48
CA GLY A 270 5.71 -7.56 -25.29
C GLY A 270 4.40 -7.73 -26.04
N ALA A 271 3.88 -8.95 -26.07
CA ALA A 271 2.55 -9.23 -26.59
C ALA A 271 1.51 -8.80 -25.56
N HIS A 272 0.92 -7.62 -25.78
CA HIS A 272 -0.25 -7.19 -25.03
C HIS A 272 -1.50 -7.85 -25.62
N PRO A 273 -2.42 -8.38 -24.81
CA PRO A 273 -3.66 -8.92 -25.33
C PRO A 273 -4.43 -7.82 -26.07
N SER A 274 -4.96 -8.15 -27.25
CA SER A 274 -5.78 -7.22 -28.03
C SER A 274 -7.10 -7.01 -27.29
N VAL A 275 -7.26 -5.82 -26.71
CA VAL A 275 -8.51 -5.36 -26.09
C VAL A 275 -9.13 -4.28 -26.97
N SER A 276 -10.45 -4.24 -27.06
CA SER A 276 -11.14 -3.25 -27.87
C SER A 276 -10.89 -1.83 -27.37
N ALA A 277 -10.77 -0.89 -28.31
CA ALA A 277 -10.56 0.52 -27.99
C ALA A 277 -11.79 1.09 -27.25
N SER A 278 -11.55 1.74 -26.12
CA SER A 278 -12.59 2.33 -25.27
C SER A 278 -11.94 3.39 -24.38
N PRO A 279 -12.62 4.50 -24.00
CA PRO A 279 -12.04 5.49 -23.11
C PRO A 279 -11.71 4.92 -21.72
N TRP A 280 -12.46 3.91 -21.28
CA TRP A 280 -12.30 3.26 -19.99
C TRP A 280 -12.43 1.74 -20.12
N HIS A 281 -11.84 1.05 -19.14
CA HIS A 281 -11.83 -0.40 -19.04
C HIS A 281 -12.03 -0.86 -17.59
N LEU A 282 -12.58 -2.06 -17.43
CA LEU A 282 -12.56 -2.81 -16.18
C LEU A 282 -11.75 -4.10 -16.34
N LEU A 283 -10.89 -4.39 -15.38
CA LEU A 283 -10.35 -5.73 -15.16
C LEU A 283 -11.05 -6.32 -13.94
N ILE A 284 -11.70 -7.47 -14.12
CA ILE A 284 -12.41 -8.17 -13.05
C ILE A 284 -11.83 -9.56 -12.85
N GLU A 285 -11.81 -10.01 -11.60
CA GLU A 285 -11.48 -11.38 -11.24
C GLU A 285 -12.52 -11.96 -10.30
N LEU A 286 -12.94 -13.18 -10.61
CA LEU A 286 -13.68 -14.04 -9.71
C LEU A 286 -12.73 -15.12 -9.19
N SER A 287 -12.76 -15.41 -7.89
CA SER A 287 -12.14 -16.61 -7.33
C SER A 287 -13.12 -17.38 -6.46
N GLY A 288 -13.22 -18.69 -6.71
CA GLY A 288 -14.22 -19.55 -6.10
C GLY A 288 -13.64 -20.86 -5.57
N SER A 289 -14.44 -21.56 -4.78
CA SER A 289 -14.20 -22.96 -4.38
C SER A 289 -14.96 -23.96 -5.24
N SER A 290 -15.79 -23.48 -6.18
CA SER A 290 -16.59 -24.28 -7.10
C SER A 290 -15.76 -24.77 -8.30
N ASP A 291 -16.39 -25.58 -9.14
CA ASP A 291 -15.85 -25.97 -10.44
C ASP A 291 -15.52 -24.75 -11.32
N GLU A 292 -14.42 -24.84 -12.05
CA GLU A 292 -13.93 -23.74 -12.89
C GLU A 292 -14.83 -23.49 -14.10
N ALA A 293 -15.36 -24.54 -14.74
CA ALA A 293 -16.24 -24.38 -15.89
C ALA A 293 -17.54 -23.67 -15.48
N ALA A 294 -18.10 -24.04 -14.32
CA ALA A 294 -19.29 -23.38 -13.78
C ALA A 294 -19.05 -21.88 -13.47
N LEU A 295 -17.90 -21.53 -12.87
CA LEU A 295 -17.56 -20.13 -12.59
C LEU A 295 -17.41 -19.32 -13.88
N ARG A 296 -16.75 -19.91 -14.90
CA ARG A 296 -16.57 -19.29 -16.21
C ARG A 296 -17.88 -19.14 -16.97
N GLU A 297 -18.78 -20.13 -16.91
CA GLU A 297 -20.10 -20.07 -17.54
C GLU A 297 -20.98 -18.99 -16.91
N ALA A 298 -20.96 -18.89 -15.58
CA ALA A 298 -21.68 -17.84 -14.86
C ALA A 298 -21.17 -16.44 -15.25
N LEU A 299 -19.86 -16.25 -15.33
CA LEU A 299 -19.27 -14.99 -15.79
C LEU A 299 -19.61 -14.72 -17.26
N THR A 300 -19.51 -15.72 -18.13
CA THR A 300 -19.87 -15.59 -19.56
C THR A 300 -21.32 -15.13 -19.73
N SER A 301 -22.24 -15.73 -18.97
CA SER A 301 -23.67 -15.37 -18.99
C SER A 301 -23.90 -13.92 -18.53
N PHE A 302 -23.20 -13.48 -17.49
CA PHE A 302 -23.24 -12.08 -17.05
C PHE A 302 -22.74 -11.12 -18.13
N LEU A 303 -21.59 -11.44 -18.75
CA LEU A 303 -21.00 -10.61 -19.81
C LEU A 303 -21.90 -10.50 -21.04
N ALA A 304 -22.53 -11.61 -21.45
CA ALA A 304 -23.51 -11.60 -22.54
C ALA A 304 -24.70 -10.70 -22.24
N ALA A 305 -25.28 -10.80 -21.03
CA ALA A 305 -26.39 -9.95 -20.62
C ALA A 305 -25.99 -8.46 -20.55
N ALA A 306 -24.78 -8.14 -20.10
CA ALA A 306 -24.27 -6.78 -20.04
C ALA A 306 -24.01 -6.18 -21.44
N LEU A 307 -23.59 -6.99 -22.41
CA LEU A 307 -23.49 -6.61 -23.83
C LEU A 307 -24.88 -6.36 -24.45
N ASP A 308 -25.85 -7.25 -24.20
CA ASP A 308 -27.23 -7.10 -24.69
C ASP A 308 -27.89 -5.82 -24.16
N GLN A 309 -27.59 -5.46 -22.90
CA GLN A 309 -28.03 -4.21 -22.27
C GLN A 309 -27.21 -2.98 -22.68
N ARG A 310 -26.22 -3.14 -23.58
CA ARG A 310 -25.29 -2.09 -24.04
C ARG A 310 -24.54 -1.38 -22.91
N MET A 311 -24.28 -2.10 -21.82
CA MET A 311 -23.44 -1.60 -20.74
C MET A 311 -21.95 -1.75 -21.04
N LEU A 312 -21.61 -2.71 -21.91
CA LEU A 312 -20.26 -2.97 -22.39
C LEU A 312 -20.18 -2.65 -23.89
N GLY A 313 -19.05 -2.10 -24.32
CA GLY A 313 -18.70 -2.01 -25.74
C GLY A 313 -18.16 -3.34 -26.28
N ASP A 314 -17.39 -4.04 -25.43
CA ASP A 314 -16.81 -5.36 -25.71
C ASP A 314 -16.37 -6.02 -24.39
N ALA A 315 -16.14 -7.33 -24.41
CA ALA A 315 -15.62 -8.09 -23.27
C ALA A 315 -14.69 -9.23 -23.72
N LEU A 316 -13.52 -9.32 -23.09
CA LEU A 316 -12.56 -10.40 -23.27
C LEU A 316 -12.46 -11.25 -22.00
N LEU A 317 -12.98 -12.48 -22.05
CA LEU A 317 -12.80 -13.48 -21.00
C LEU A 317 -11.52 -14.29 -21.26
N ALA A 318 -10.61 -14.35 -20.29
CA ALA A 318 -9.39 -15.15 -20.41
C ALA A 318 -9.72 -16.63 -20.61
N GLN A 319 -9.08 -17.31 -21.56
CA GLN A 319 -9.26 -18.73 -21.88
C GLN A 319 -8.16 -19.63 -21.28
N SER A 320 -7.15 -19.03 -20.66
CA SER A 320 -6.06 -19.74 -19.98
C SER A 320 -5.50 -18.90 -18.84
N ILE A 321 -4.76 -19.55 -17.93
CA ILE A 321 -4.01 -18.89 -16.86
C ILE A 321 -3.02 -17.87 -17.44
N GLU A 322 -2.38 -18.20 -18.55
CA GLU A 322 -1.42 -17.30 -19.20
C GLU A 322 -2.11 -16.04 -19.75
N GLN A 323 -3.28 -16.19 -20.39
CA GLN A 323 -4.04 -15.03 -20.85
C GLN A 323 -4.52 -14.16 -19.67
N ALA A 324 -4.94 -14.78 -18.57
CA ALA A 324 -5.31 -14.04 -17.35
C ALA A 324 -4.12 -13.23 -16.80
N ARG A 325 -2.91 -13.82 -16.76
CA ARG A 325 -1.68 -13.10 -16.38
C ARG A 325 -1.37 -11.94 -17.33
N CYS A 326 -1.52 -12.13 -18.64
CA CYS A 326 -1.32 -11.06 -19.60
C CYS A 326 -2.32 -9.89 -19.40
N LEU A 327 -3.57 -10.18 -19.02
CA LEU A 327 -4.55 -9.14 -18.66
C LEU A 327 -4.17 -8.41 -17.38
N TRP A 328 -3.74 -9.13 -16.34
CA TRP A 328 -3.24 -8.52 -15.11
C TRP A 328 -2.01 -7.65 -15.35
N ALA A 329 -1.08 -8.09 -16.20
CA ALA A 329 0.11 -7.33 -16.56
C ALA A 329 -0.21 -5.96 -17.18
N LEU A 330 -1.34 -5.80 -17.89
CA LEU A 330 -1.78 -4.48 -18.37
C LEU A 330 -2.07 -3.52 -17.22
N ARG A 331 -2.65 -4.02 -16.13
CA ARG A 331 -3.04 -3.23 -14.95
C ARG A 331 -1.88 -3.01 -13.99
N GLU A 332 -1.09 -4.04 -13.72
CA GLU A 332 -0.01 -4.00 -12.72
C GLU A 332 1.16 -3.11 -13.17
N ASN A 333 1.43 -3.08 -14.47
CA ASN A 333 2.60 -2.37 -15.00
C ASN A 333 2.35 -0.89 -15.31
N ILE A 334 1.15 -0.35 -15.06
CA ILE A 334 0.85 1.08 -15.27
C ILE A 334 1.84 1.97 -14.50
N GLY A 335 2.13 1.60 -13.24
CA GLY A 335 3.04 2.37 -12.39
C GLY A 335 4.47 2.43 -12.93
N GLU A 336 4.96 1.32 -13.51
CA GLU A 336 6.27 1.24 -14.16
C GLU A 336 6.29 2.02 -15.47
N ALA A 337 5.29 1.84 -16.32
CA ALA A 337 5.16 2.58 -17.57
C ALA A 337 5.15 4.10 -17.34
N GLN A 338 4.45 4.57 -16.31
CA GLN A 338 4.48 5.98 -15.91
C GLN A 338 5.87 6.44 -15.44
N LYS A 339 6.62 5.58 -14.73
CA LYS A 339 7.99 5.91 -14.29
C LYS A 339 8.94 6.06 -15.48
N ILE A 340 8.80 5.21 -16.51
CA ILE A 340 9.59 5.30 -17.74
C ILE A 340 9.20 6.54 -18.54
N GLU A 341 7.91 6.85 -18.64
CA GLU A 341 7.41 8.06 -19.32
C GLU A 341 7.98 9.34 -18.70
N GLY A 342 8.11 9.41 -17.38
CA GLY A 342 8.78 10.52 -16.71
C GLY A 342 8.16 10.88 -15.35
N LEU A 343 8.63 11.99 -14.78
CA LEU A 343 8.11 12.49 -13.51
C LEU A 343 6.67 13.00 -13.67
N SER A 344 5.80 12.61 -12.74
CA SER A 344 4.39 13.00 -12.72
C SER A 344 3.99 13.48 -11.33
N ILE A 345 2.96 14.32 -11.25
CA ILE A 345 2.23 14.55 -10.01
C ILE A 345 1.37 13.31 -9.78
N LYS A 346 1.38 12.78 -8.54
CA LYS A 346 0.68 11.54 -8.21
C LYS A 346 -0.27 11.77 -7.04
N HIS A 347 -1.52 11.37 -7.23
CA HIS A 347 -2.54 11.36 -6.19
C HIS A 347 -2.99 9.92 -5.98
N ASP A 348 -3.00 9.51 -4.72
CA ASP A 348 -3.49 8.22 -4.24
C ASP A 348 -4.63 8.54 -3.28
N VAL A 349 -5.86 8.50 -3.79
CA VAL A 349 -7.03 9.08 -3.12
C VAL A 349 -8.14 8.05 -3.04
N SER A 350 -8.96 8.14 -2.01
CA SER A 350 -10.17 7.32 -1.92
C SER A 350 -11.41 8.18 -1.80
N LEU A 351 -12.51 7.72 -2.38
CA LEU A 351 -13.82 8.36 -2.34
C LEU A 351 -14.88 7.31 -2.03
N PRO A 352 -16.07 7.72 -1.53
CA PRO A 352 -17.23 6.85 -1.62
C PRO A 352 -17.42 6.40 -3.08
N ILE A 353 -17.58 5.09 -3.30
CA ILE A 353 -17.66 4.49 -4.65
C ILE A 353 -18.69 5.21 -5.53
N SER A 354 -19.83 5.59 -4.93
CA SER A 354 -20.91 6.32 -5.61
C SER A 354 -20.54 7.73 -6.09
N ARG A 355 -19.46 8.34 -5.56
CA ARG A 355 -18.97 9.67 -5.93
C ARG A 355 -17.77 9.65 -6.87
N LEU A 356 -17.21 8.47 -7.18
CA LEU A 356 -16.08 8.35 -8.12
C LEU A 356 -16.36 8.95 -9.50
N PRO A 357 -17.53 8.71 -10.14
CA PRO A 357 -17.77 9.27 -11.47
C PRO A 357 -17.81 10.80 -11.47
N GLU A 358 -18.45 11.37 -10.44
CA GLU A 358 -18.51 12.82 -10.24
C GLU A 358 -17.11 13.41 -10.00
N PHE A 359 -16.28 12.74 -9.19
CA PHE A 359 -14.90 13.16 -8.96
C PHE A 359 -14.12 13.22 -10.27
N VAL A 360 -14.13 12.13 -11.06
CA VAL A 360 -13.37 12.08 -12.33
C VAL A 360 -13.83 13.19 -13.28
N GLU A 361 -15.14 13.36 -13.47
CA GLU A 361 -15.67 14.41 -14.36
C GLU A 361 -15.24 15.82 -13.92
N ARG A 362 -15.42 16.15 -12.63
CA ARG A 362 -15.15 17.49 -12.11
C ARG A 362 -13.65 17.78 -12.03
N ALA A 363 -12.84 16.79 -11.62
CA ALA A 363 -11.39 16.92 -11.55
C ALA A 363 -10.78 17.07 -12.94
N ASP A 364 -11.18 16.23 -13.90
CA ASP A 364 -10.68 16.28 -15.28
C ASP A 364 -10.99 17.65 -15.89
N ARG A 365 -12.24 18.12 -15.75
CA ARG A 365 -12.66 19.44 -16.26
C ARG A 365 -11.86 20.59 -15.64
N ALA A 366 -11.68 20.58 -14.32
CA ALA A 366 -10.94 21.64 -13.63
C ALA A 366 -9.46 21.66 -14.01
N LEU A 367 -8.84 20.48 -14.14
CA LEU A 367 -7.45 20.34 -14.54
C LEU A 367 -7.23 20.73 -16.00
N LEU A 368 -8.09 20.31 -16.93
CA LEU A 368 -8.00 20.69 -18.34
C LEU A 368 -8.20 22.19 -18.55
N LEU A 369 -9.05 22.84 -17.74
CA LEU A 369 -9.22 24.29 -17.78
C LEU A 369 -7.96 25.03 -17.31
N ALA A 370 -7.31 24.55 -16.25
CA ALA A 370 -6.10 25.15 -15.70
C ALA A 370 -4.84 24.82 -16.52
N TYR A 371 -4.81 23.63 -17.13
CA TYR A 371 -3.68 23.07 -17.86
C TYR A 371 -4.18 22.36 -19.14
N PRO A 372 -4.38 23.08 -20.25
CA PRO A 372 -5.00 22.52 -21.47
C PRO A 372 -4.30 21.30 -22.08
N GLU A 373 -2.99 21.15 -21.89
CA GLU A 373 -2.18 20.04 -22.44
C GLU A 373 -1.89 18.93 -21.41
N ILE A 374 -2.60 18.95 -20.28
CA ILE A 374 -2.41 17.95 -19.23
C ILE A 374 -2.87 16.57 -19.71
N ARG A 375 -2.02 15.58 -19.48
CA ARG A 375 -2.38 14.17 -19.58
C ARG A 375 -2.74 13.67 -18.18
N ILE A 376 -3.97 13.17 -18.06
CA ILE A 376 -4.50 12.57 -16.84
C ILE A 376 -4.50 11.06 -17.03
N VAL A 377 -3.82 10.35 -16.13
CA VAL A 377 -3.72 8.89 -16.10
C VAL A 377 -4.43 8.42 -14.86
N THR A 378 -5.59 7.78 -15.06
CA THR A 378 -6.46 7.33 -13.98
C THR A 378 -6.60 5.81 -14.01
N PHE A 379 -6.37 5.19 -12.87
CA PHE A 379 -6.60 3.76 -12.67
C PHE A 379 -6.74 3.47 -11.17
N GLY A 380 -7.29 2.33 -10.78
CA GLY A 380 -7.36 1.98 -9.35
C GLY A 380 -8.41 0.93 -9.02
N HIS A 381 -8.57 0.71 -7.71
CA HIS A 381 -9.42 -0.31 -7.13
C HIS A 381 -10.84 0.26 -6.94
N ILE A 382 -11.71 0.10 -7.95
CA ILE A 382 -13.07 0.66 -7.84
C ILE A 382 -13.88 -0.03 -6.74
N GLY A 383 -13.55 -1.28 -6.43
CA GLY A 383 -14.21 -2.09 -5.40
C GLY A 383 -14.07 -1.56 -3.97
N ASP A 384 -13.08 -0.71 -3.68
CA ASP A 384 -12.86 -0.10 -2.37
C ASP A 384 -12.83 1.44 -2.41
N GLY A 385 -13.06 2.03 -3.57
CA GLY A 385 -13.12 3.48 -3.75
C GLY A 385 -11.77 4.16 -3.99
N ASN A 386 -10.67 3.42 -4.17
CA ASN A 386 -9.33 3.97 -4.41
C ASN A 386 -9.08 4.31 -5.89
N LEU A 387 -8.52 5.50 -6.15
CA LEU A 387 -7.97 5.92 -7.43
C LEU A 387 -6.52 6.40 -7.31
N HIS A 388 -5.68 5.87 -8.18
CA HIS A 388 -4.44 6.49 -8.59
C HIS A 388 -4.74 7.49 -9.71
N TYR A 389 -4.72 8.78 -9.38
CA TYR A 389 -5.10 9.88 -10.26
C TYR A 389 -3.87 10.76 -10.54
N ASN A 390 -3.15 10.44 -11.62
CA ASN A 390 -1.80 10.92 -11.87
C ASN A 390 -1.77 11.89 -13.06
N GLN A 391 -1.01 12.99 -12.96
CA GLN A 391 -0.95 14.03 -13.97
C GLN A 391 0.48 14.25 -14.47
N SER A 392 0.62 14.48 -15.77
CA SER A 392 1.88 14.85 -16.44
C SER A 392 1.57 15.71 -17.66
N THR A 393 2.57 16.37 -18.23
CA THR A 393 2.43 16.96 -19.58
C THR A 393 2.51 15.86 -20.64
N SER A 394 1.91 16.10 -21.82
CA SER A 394 2.02 15.22 -22.99
C SER A 394 3.46 15.11 -23.51
N ALA A 395 4.24 16.19 -23.40
CA ALA A 395 5.68 16.23 -23.69
C ALA A 395 6.49 15.98 -22.40
N ALA A 396 6.89 14.73 -22.17
CA ALA A 396 7.60 14.28 -20.97
C ALA A 396 8.85 15.13 -20.59
N GLY A 397 9.50 15.76 -21.57
CA GLY A 397 10.68 16.62 -21.39
C GLY A 397 10.43 17.99 -20.76
N GLU A 398 9.16 18.43 -20.66
CA GLU A 398 8.78 19.76 -20.14
C GLU A 398 8.15 19.70 -18.74
N ASN A 399 8.16 18.53 -18.10
CA ASN A 399 7.50 18.33 -16.81
C ASN A 399 8.08 19.17 -15.67
N ALA A 400 9.31 19.70 -15.76
CA ALA A 400 9.90 20.47 -14.66
C ALA A 400 9.04 21.69 -14.26
N ALA A 401 8.50 22.41 -15.25
CA ALA A 401 7.60 23.54 -14.99
C ALA A 401 6.25 23.09 -14.41
N PHE A 402 5.69 21.99 -14.92
CA PHE A 402 4.42 21.45 -14.41
C PHE A 402 4.54 20.90 -12.98
N LEU A 403 5.65 20.24 -12.64
CA LEU A 403 5.92 19.76 -11.29
C LEU A 403 6.03 20.90 -10.27
N ALA A 404 6.48 22.08 -10.69
CA ALA A 404 6.49 23.26 -9.83
C ALA A 404 5.07 23.72 -9.45
N ALA A 405 4.08 23.43 -10.29
CA ALA A 405 2.66 23.69 -10.04
C ALA A 405 1.98 22.60 -9.19
N GLN A 406 2.75 21.68 -8.60
CA GLN A 406 2.21 20.62 -7.75
C GLN A 406 1.29 21.13 -6.62
N PRO A 407 1.61 22.22 -5.89
CA PRO A 407 0.70 22.75 -4.88
C PRO A 407 -0.68 23.09 -5.44
N GLU A 408 -0.75 23.76 -6.59
CA GLU A 408 -2.00 24.18 -7.24
C GLU A 408 -2.79 22.97 -7.76
N VAL A 409 -2.12 22.00 -8.37
CA VAL A 409 -2.75 20.75 -8.83
C VAL A 409 -3.29 19.96 -7.62
N ASN A 410 -2.52 19.85 -6.54
CA ASN A 410 -2.98 19.23 -5.30
C ASN A 410 -4.24 19.92 -4.78
N ARG A 411 -4.32 21.26 -4.81
CA ARG A 411 -5.53 21.99 -4.39
C ARG A 411 -6.75 21.59 -5.20
N ILE A 412 -6.64 21.57 -6.53
CA ILE A 412 -7.75 21.18 -7.42
C ILE A 412 -8.25 19.77 -7.07
N VAL A 413 -7.34 18.81 -6.92
CA VAL A 413 -7.67 17.40 -6.68
C VAL A 413 -8.15 17.17 -5.24
N HIS A 414 -7.33 17.52 -4.25
CA HIS A 414 -7.60 17.21 -2.85
C HIS A 414 -8.79 17.99 -2.28
N ASP A 415 -9.06 19.21 -2.73
CA ASP A 415 -10.26 19.94 -2.30
C ASP A 415 -11.52 19.24 -2.75
N LEU A 416 -11.54 18.80 -4.00
CA LEU A 416 -12.68 18.05 -4.52
C LEU A 416 -12.81 16.69 -3.84
N VAL A 417 -11.71 15.98 -3.60
CA VAL A 417 -11.73 14.74 -2.80
C VAL A 417 -12.36 14.99 -1.44
N HIS A 418 -11.95 16.05 -0.74
CA HIS A 418 -12.49 16.39 0.57
C HIS A 418 -13.97 16.79 0.51
N GLU A 419 -14.36 17.62 -0.46
CA GLU A 419 -15.75 18.02 -0.71
C GLU A 419 -16.67 16.81 -0.92
N LEU A 420 -16.18 15.79 -1.62
CA LEU A 420 -16.90 14.55 -1.92
C LEU A 420 -16.81 13.50 -0.79
N GLY A 421 -16.25 13.86 0.37
CA GLY A 421 -16.16 12.98 1.54
C GLY A 421 -15.09 11.90 1.43
N GLY A 422 -14.04 12.14 0.64
CA GLY A 422 -12.92 11.23 0.42
C GLY A 422 -11.68 11.49 1.29
N SER A 423 -10.62 10.74 1.02
CA SER A 423 -9.29 10.85 1.65
C SER A 423 -8.21 11.19 0.62
N ILE A 424 -7.31 12.11 0.99
CA ILE A 424 -6.13 12.49 0.19
C ILE A 424 -5.02 11.42 0.19
N SER A 425 -5.20 10.36 0.98
CA SER A 425 -4.30 9.22 1.03
C SER A 425 -5.08 7.94 1.28
N ALA A 426 -5.22 7.12 0.24
CA ALA A 426 -5.92 5.84 0.34
C ALA A 426 -5.02 4.76 0.98
N GLU A 427 -3.82 4.56 0.44
CA GLU A 427 -2.97 3.41 0.79
C GLU A 427 -1.54 3.81 1.18
N HIS A 428 -0.94 4.80 0.50
CA HIS A 428 0.50 5.07 0.64
C HIS A 428 0.91 5.70 1.99
N GLY A 429 -0.06 6.16 2.78
CA GLY A 429 0.14 6.88 4.02
C GLY A 429 0.57 8.34 3.84
N ILE A 430 0.92 8.98 4.95
CA ILE A 430 1.26 10.40 5.05
C ILE A 430 2.76 10.62 4.92
N GLY A 431 3.55 9.84 5.65
CA GLY A 431 5.01 9.95 5.71
C GLY A 431 5.51 11.37 5.95
N GLN A 432 6.57 11.74 5.24
CA GLN A 432 7.06 13.12 5.15
C GLN A 432 6.25 13.93 4.13
N LEU A 433 5.80 13.25 3.07
CA LEU A 433 5.24 13.87 1.86
C LEU A 433 3.96 14.67 2.12
N LYS A 434 3.00 14.09 2.85
CA LYS A 434 1.66 14.66 3.02
C LYS A 434 1.44 15.26 4.41
N ARG A 435 2.49 15.38 5.24
CA ARG A 435 2.37 15.82 6.64
C ARG A 435 1.74 17.20 6.79
N VAL A 436 2.18 18.17 5.97
CA VAL A 436 1.61 19.53 5.98
C VAL A 436 0.20 19.54 5.39
N GLU A 437 0.00 18.80 4.31
CA GLU A 437 -1.29 18.68 3.62
C GLU A 437 -2.37 18.08 4.53
N LEU A 438 -2.00 17.10 5.38
CA LEU A 438 -2.89 16.45 6.33
C LEU A 438 -3.62 17.46 7.23
N LEU A 439 -2.92 18.50 7.69
CA LEU A 439 -3.47 19.53 8.58
C LEU A 439 -4.63 20.32 7.95
N ARG A 440 -4.72 20.32 6.62
CA ARG A 440 -5.76 21.03 5.88
C ARG A 440 -7.06 20.24 5.76
N TYR A 441 -6.95 18.92 5.68
CA TYR A 441 -8.08 18.02 5.39
C TYR A 441 -8.56 17.22 6.60
N LYS A 442 -7.87 17.37 7.74
CA LYS A 442 -8.28 16.78 9.01
C LYS A 442 -8.79 17.85 9.96
N SER A 443 -9.83 17.50 10.70
CA SER A 443 -10.34 18.39 11.73
C SER A 443 -9.27 18.67 12.79
N PRO A 444 -9.24 19.87 13.39
CA PRO A 444 -8.31 20.16 14.48
C PRO A 444 -8.40 19.17 15.64
N VAL A 445 -9.60 18.63 15.90
CA VAL A 445 -9.85 17.61 16.93
C VAL A 445 -9.15 16.29 16.58
N GLU A 446 -9.29 15.80 15.34
CA GLU A 446 -8.59 14.58 14.90
C GLU A 446 -7.06 14.74 15.02
N ILE A 447 -6.52 15.88 14.59
CA ILE A 447 -5.08 16.17 14.70
C ILE A 447 -4.64 16.14 16.16
N GLU A 448 -5.39 16.78 17.06
CA GLU A 448 -5.01 16.83 18.47
C GLU A 448 -5.13 15.46 19.16
N MET A 449 -6.13 14.65 18.81
CA MET A 449 -6.22 13.26 19.28
C MET A 449 -5.00 12.44 18.86
N MET A 450 -4.57 12.54 17.59
CA MET A 450 -3.36 11.86 17.12
C MET A 450 -2.11 12.33 17.85
N ARG A 451 -1.97 13.65 18.07
CA ARG A 451 -0.85 14.23 18.83
C ARG A 451 -0.86 13.79 20.29
N ALA A 452 -2.04 13.69 20.92
CA ALA A 452 -2.17 13.22 22.29
C ALA A 452 -1.67 11.77 22.42
N ILE A 453 -2.12 10.87 21.53
CA ILE A 453 -1.63 9.48 21.48
C ILE A 453 -0.11 9.44 21.28
N LYS A 454 0.42 10.23 20.34
CA LYS A 454 1.86 10.31 20.07
C LYS A 454 2.64 10.79 21.31
N ARG A 455 2.20 11.86 21.98
CA ARG A 455 2.86 12.37 23.19
C ARG A 455 2.80 11.38 24.35
N THR A 456 1.72 10.60 24.47
CA THR A 456 1.58 9.59 25.51
C THR A 456 2.51 8.41 25.28
N LEU A 457 2.62 7.91 24.05
CA LEU A 457 3.45 6.73 23.74
C LEU A 457 4.92 7.08 23.52
N ASP A 458 5.21 8.27 22.98
CA ASP A 458 6.56 8.76 22.69
C ASP A 458 6.74 10.21 23.20
N PRO A 459 6.86 10.40 24.53
CA PRO A 459 6.96 11.73 25.13
C PRO A 459 8.23 12.48 24.73
N GLN A 460 9.30 11.76 24.34
CA GLN A 460 10.55 12.36 23.88
C GLN A 460 10.57 12.66 22.38
N GLY A 461 9.56 12.21 21.63
CA GLY A 461 9.48 12.42 20.18
C GLY A 461 10.58 11.70 19.39
N LEU A 462 11.12 10.58 19.90
CA LEU A 462 12.25 9.86 19.30
C LEU A 462 11.82 8.88 18.21
N MET A 463 10.56 8.42 18.23
CA MET A 463 10.07 7.35 17.37
C MET A 463 9.58 7.90 16.02
N ASN A 464 10.38 7.68 14.98
CA ASN A 464 10.19 8.13 13.59
C ASN A 464 9.79 9.61 13.43
N PRO A 465 10.58 10.56 13.96
CA PRO A 465 10.22 11.98 13.98
C PRO A 465 10.07 12.57 12.57
N GLY A 466 9.26 13.61 12.49
CA GLY A 466 9.07 14.40 11.27
C GLY A 466 8.10 13.80 10.25
N LYS A 467 7.34 12.78 10.64
CA LYS A 467 6.44 12.02 9.77
C LYS A 467 5.07 11.88 10.41
N VAL A 468 4.03 11.79 9.58
CA VAL A 468 2.61 11.77 9.95
C VAL A 468 2.14 13.06 10.62
N LEU A 469 2.72 13.49 11.74
CA LEU A 469 2.31 14.63 12.57
C LEU A 469 3.34 15.74 12.71
#